data_AF-M6CRD3-F1
#
_entry.id   AF-M6CRD3-F1
#
_cell.length_a   1.000
_cell.length_b   1.000
_cell.length_c   1.000
_cell.angle_alpha   90.00
_cell.angle_beta   90.00
_cell.angle_gamma   90.00
#
_symmetry.space_group_name_H-M   'P 1'
#
loop_
_entity.id
_entity.type
_entity.pdbx_description
1 polymer ?
#
loop_
_entity_poly.entity_id
_entity_poly.type
_entity_poly.pdbx_seq_one_letter_code
_entity_poly.pdbx_strand_id
1 'polypeptide(L)'
;MSYKFDIFDDREFETFIRDIIQKELNITLQSFKAGRDKGIDCRFSGSINNEIIVQAKRYTNYNNLKKAVNIEIQKIKILNPPPKRYIFATSLDLNPSQLDEIGNILKPYLINNDDIYYESKLNNILSKSENIDLENKYYKLWITSTNILKRILHNSENNNSDFNTERILKSSQLYVYNNQYLKQALKILNKEGPSENFVGRNYFINDGEKRLQMSFEQISSLQNHNITNE
;
A
#
# COMPACT_ATOMS: atom_id res chain seq x y z
N MET A 1 1.51 0.56 -13.12
CA MET A 1 1.13 -0.31 -11.97
C MET A 1 -0.38 -0.22 -11.82
N SER A 2 -1.08 -1.28 -11.44
CA SER A 2 -2.53 -1.20 -11.16
C SER A 2 -2.82 -1.92 -9.85
N TYR A 3 -3.31 -1.16 -8.87
CA TYR A 3 -3.72 -1.57 -7.54
C TYR A 3 -5.24 -1.59 -7.43
N LYS A 4 -5.74 -2.56 -6.67
CA LYS A 4 -7.10 -2.55 -6.15
C LYS A 4 -7.09 -2.10 -4.71
N PHE A 5 -7.98 -1.17 -4.36
CA PHE A 5 -8.04 -0.54 -3.04
C PHE A 5 -9.12 -1.17 -2.13
N ASP A 6 -9.78 -2.24 -2.58
CA ASP A 6 -10.73 -3.04 -1.81
C ASP A 6 -10.06 -3.83 -0.67
N ILE A 7 -8.73 -4.01 -0.75
CA ILE A 7 -7.85 -4.64 0.25
C ILE A 7 -7.73 -3.86 1.56
N PHE A 8 -7.99 -2.55 1.53
CA PHE A 8 -7.99 -1.72 2.72
C PHE A 8 -9.31 -1.87 3.46
N ASP A 9 -9.31 -1.73 4.78
CA ASP A 9 -10.53 -1.39 5.49
C ASP A 9 -10.86 0.11 5.32
N ASP A 10 -12.06 0.52 5.76
CA ASP A 10 -12.52 1.89 5.53
C ASP A 10 -11.59 2.94 6.17
N ARG A 11 -11.06 2.67 7.38
CA ARG A 11 -10.16 3.61 8.09
C ARG A 11 -8.75 3.62 7.49
N GLU A 12 -8.26 2.47 7.07
CA GLU A 12 -7.00 2.39 6.35
C GLU A 12 -7.08 3.15 5.03
N PHE A 13 -8.20 3.04 4.31
CA PHE A 13 -8.44 3.80 3.08
C PHE A 13 -8.49 5.31 3.35
N GLU A 14 -9.18 5.75 4.40
CA GLU A 14 -9.17 7.17 4.84
C GLU A 14 -7.74 7.66 5.11
N THR A 15 -6.95 6.87 5.83
CA THR A 15 -5.55 7.20 6.14
C THR A 15 -4.70 7.26 4.88
N PHE A 16 -4.90 6.31 3.96
CA PHE A 16 -4.22 6.26 2.66
C PHE A 16 -4.50 7.49 1.81
N ILE A 17 -5.77 7.87 1.67
CA ILE A 17 -6.16 9.07 0.94
C ILE A 17 -5.58 10.33 1.59
N ARG A 18 -5.62 10.44 2.92
CA ARG A 18 -4.99 11.55 3.61
C ARG A 18 -3.53 11.71 3.23
N ASP A 19 -2.75 10.64 3.28
CA ASP A 19 -1.33 10.69 3.03
C ASP A 19 -1.01 11.06 1.56
N ILE A 20 -1.82 10.58 0.60
CA ILE A 20 -1.76 11.02 -0.80
C ILE A 20 -2.01 12.53 -0.92
N ILE A 21 -3.12 13.02 -0.36
CA ILE A 21 -3.53 14.42 -0.52
C ILE A 21 -2.56 15.37 0.19
N GLN A 22 -2.05 15.01 1.37
CA GLN A 22 -1.02 15.78 2.05
C GLN A 22 0.22 15.94 1.19
N LYS A 23 0.62 14.87 0.48
CA LYS A 23 1.79 14.88 -0.38
C LYS A 23 1.57 15.69 -1.64
N GLU A 24 0.44 15.52 -2.32
CA GLU A 24 0.13 16.27 -3.55
C GLU A 24 -0.08 17.77 -3.30
N LEU A 25 -0.71 18.14 -2.19
CA LEU A 25 -0.98 19.55 -1.86
C LEU A 25 0.11 20.20 -1.00
N ASN A 26 1.09 19.41 -0.52
CA ASN A 26 2.12 19.85 0.43
C ASN A 26 1.53 20.54 1.68
N ILE A 27 0.49 19.92 2.26
CA ILE A 27 -0.21 20.40 3.46
C ILE A 27 -0.27 19.32 4.53
N THR A 28 -0.51 19.72 5.79
CA THR A 28 -0.77 18.78 6.90
C THR A 28 -2.25 18.76 7.24
N LEU A 29 -2.91 17.63 6.99
CA LEU A 29 -4.33 17.42 7.29
C LEU A 29 -4.53 17.00 8.75
N GLN A 30 -5.56 17.54 9.38
CA GLN A 30 -6.05 17.10 10.67
C GLN A 30 -6.95 15.88 10.46
N SER A 31 -6.64 14.79 11.16
CA SER A 31 -7.50 13.61 11.26
C SER A 31 -8.21 13.60 12.61
N PHE A 32 -9.46 13.17 12.63
CA PHE A 32 -10.26 13.06 13.85
C PHE A 32 -10.34 11.63 14.36
N LYS A 33 -10.60 11.47 15.66
CA LYS A 33 -10.76 10.14 16.28
C LYS A 33 -12.10 9.57 15.87
N ALA A 34 -12.13 8.28 15.50
CA ALA A 34 -13.36 7.54 15.28
C ALA A 34 -14.38 7.77 16.42
N GLY A 35 -15.46 8.48 16.11
CA GLY A 35 -16.45 8.97 17.07
C GLY A 35 -17.60 9.69 16.37
N ARG A 36 -18.39 10.47 17.11
CA ARG A 36 -19.50 11.34 16.61
C ARG A 36 -19.00 12.49 15.72
N ASP A 37 -18.02 12.22 14.87
CA ASP A 37 -17.54 13.19 13.90
C ASP A 37 -18.67 13.47 12.92
N LYS A 38 -18.79 14.73 12.53
CA LYS A 38 -19.84 15.25 11.64
C LYS A 38 -19.73 14.71 10.20
N GLY A 39 -19.12 13.54 10.02
CA GLY A 39 -18.83 12.90 8.75
C GLY A 39 -17.70 13.56 7.99
N ILE A 40 -16.64 14.04 8.66
CA ILE A 40 -15.44 14.56 8.00
C ILE A 40 -14.28 13.65 8.36
N ASP A 41 -13.67 13.01 7.36
CA ASP A 41 -12.53 12.11 7.60
C ASP A 41 -11.25 12.92 7.86
N CYS A 42 -11.00 13.94 7.04
CA CYS A 42 -9.83 14.80 7.16
C CYS A 42 -10.19 16.26 6.85
N ARG A 43 -9.58 17.21 7.59
CA ARG A 43 -9.71 18.63 7.29
C ARG A 43 -8.36 19.35 7.28
N PHE A 44 -8.27 20.37 6.45
CA PHE A 44 -7.26 21.41 6.55
C PHE A 44 -7.93 22.69 7.05
N SER A 45 -7.36 23.28 8.09
CA SER A 45 -7.66 24.66 8.49
C SER A 45 -6.38 25.46 8.30
N GLY A 46 -6.29 26.23 7.21
CA GLY A 46 -5.22 27.18 6.99
C GLY A 46 -5.58 28.52 7.66
N SER A 47 -5.81 29.54 6.84
CA SER A 47 -6.22 30.87 7.33
C SER A 47 -7.68 30.90 7.78
N ILE A 48 -8.49 29.93 7.36
CA ILE A 48 -9.90 29.79 7.70
C ILE A 48 -10.17 28.35 8.17
N ASN A 49 -11.04 28.19 9.17
CA ASN A 49 -11.51 26.87 9.59
C ASN A 49 -12.26 26.17 8.45
N ASN A 50 -11.99 24.88 8.25
CA ASN A 50 -12.57 24.06 7.16
C ASN A 50 -12.20 24.55 5.74
N GLU A 51 -10.99 25.08 5.54
CA GLU A 51 -10.55 25.53 4.23
C GLU A 51 -10.58 24.41 3.18
N ILE A 52 -10.07 23.23 3.53
CA ILE A 52 -10.17 22.02 2.71
C ILE A 52 -10.81 20.92 3.54
N ILE A 53 -11.83 20.27 2.99
CA ILE A 53 -12.42 19.07 3.57
C ILE A 53 -12.16 17.91 2.62
N VAL A 54 -11.65 16.81 3.15
CA VAL A 54 -11.38 15.59 2.39
C VAL A 54 -12.26 14.48 2.94
N GLN A 55 -12.97 13.81 2.04
CA GLN A 55 -13.77 12.62 2.35
C GLN A 55 -13.32 11.45 1.50
N ALA A 56 -13.03 10.33 2.14
CA ALA A 56 -12.75 9.06 1.50
C ALA A 56 -13.94 8.10 1.69
N LYS A 57 -14.42 7.52 0.60
CA LYS A 57 -15.51 6.54 0.62
C LYS A 57 -15.10 5.28 -0.12
N ARG A 58 -14.88 4.22 0.66
CA ARG A 58 -14.64 2.88 0.14
C ARG A 58 -15.98 2.19 -0.15
N TYR A 59 -16.19 1.80 -1.41
CA TYR A 59 -17.35 1.04 -1.85
C TYR A 59 -16.94 0.04 -2.93
N THR A 60 -17.74 -1.00 -3.11
CA THR A 60 -17.58 -2.00 -4.18
C THR A 60 -18.61 -1.83 -5.29
N ASN A 61 -19.64 -0.99 -5.08
CA ASN A 61 -20.72 -0.76 -6.03
C ASN A 61 -21.04 0.74 -6.16
N TYR A 62 -21.14 1.21 -7.40
CA TYR A 62 -21.43 2.61 -7.72
C TYR A 62 -22.75 3.13 -7.16
N ASN A 63 -23.82 2.32 -7.16
CA ASN A 63 -25.13 2.74 -6.64
C ASN A 63 -25.07 3.03 -5.13
N ASN A 64 -24.25 2.27 -4.39
CA ASN A 64 -24.02 2.52 -2.97
C ASN A 64 -23.16 3.76 -2.75
N LEU A 65 -22.12 3.95 -3.58
CA LEU A 65 -21.32 5.18 -3.58
C LEU A 65 -22.19 6.41 -3.83
N LYS A 66 -23.05 6.38 -4.85
CA LYS A 66 -23.95 7.49 -5.20
C LYS A 66 -24.91 7.84 -4.06
N LYS A 67 -25.47 6.84 -3.37
CA LYS A 67 -26.29 7.09 -2.17
C LYS A 67 -25.48 7.76 -1.07
N ALA A 68 -24.24 7.31 -0.84
CA ALA A 68 -23.36 7.89 0.14
C ALA A 68 -23.01 9.35 -0.19
N VAL A 69 -22.69 9.66 -1.46
CA VAL A 69 -22.42 11.03 -1.94
C VAL A 69 -23.62 11.96 -1.70
N ASN A 70 -24.84 11.48 -1.95
CA ASN A 70 -26.06 12.25 -1.68
C ASN A 70 -26.30 12.54 -0.20
N ILE A 71 -25.90 11.64 0.70
CA ILE A 71 -25.95 11.89 2.14
C ILE A 71 -24.86 12.87 2.54
N GLU A 72 -23.69 12.75 1.92
CA GLU A 72 -22.52 13.54 2.24
C GLU A 72 -22.71 15.02 1.92
N ILE A 73 -23.26 15.34 0.75
CA ILE A 73 -23.56 16.73 0.39
C ILE A 73 -24.50 17.42 1.38
N GLN A 74 -25.43 16.69 2.01
CA GLN A 74 -26.30 17.25 3.04
C GLN A 74 -25.53 17.62 4.30
N LYS A 75 -24.53 16.82 4.69
CA LYS A 75 -23.66 17.14 5.83
C LYS A 75 -22.85 18.39 5.54
N ILE A 76 -22.25 18.48 4.34
CA ILE A 76 -21.43 19.62 3.93
C ILE A 76 -22.24 20.91 3.96
N LYS A 77 -23.50 20.88 3.50
CA LYS A 77 -24.42 22.03 3.52
C LYS A 77 -24.69 22.57 4.94
N ILE A 78 -24.61 21.71 5.95
CA ILE A 78 -24.86 22.07 7.36
C ILE A 78 -23.57 22.54 8.05
N LEU A 79 -22.39 22.35 7.44
CA LEU A 79 -21.13 22.81 8.00
C LEU A 79 -21.06 24.34 8.00
N ASN A 80 -20.64 24.90 9.14
CA ASN A 80 -20.39 26.32 9.30
C ASN A 80 -18.98 26.53 9.89
N PRO A 81 -18.06 27.22 9.18
CA PRO A 81 -18.23 27.75 7.81
C PRO A 81 -18.25 26.62 6.75
N PRO A 82 -18.88 26.87 5.59
CA PRO A 82 -18.81 25.95 4.45
C PRO A 82 -17.37 25.82 3.94
N PRO A 83 -16.96 24.66 3.42
CA PRO A 83 -15.62 24.49 2.90
C PRO A 83 -15.40 25.31 1.64
N LYS A 84 -14.18 25.87 1.50
CA LYS A 84 -13.76 26.52 0.25
C LYS A 84 -13.47 25.52 -0.86
N ARG A 85 -12.89 24.38 -0.48
CA ARG A 85 -12.58 23.27 -1.38
C ARG A 85 -12.97 21.96 -0.72
N TYR A 86 -13.74 21.16 -1.44
CA TYR A 86 -14.06 19.79 -1.06
C TYR A 86 -13.31 18.83 -1.97
N ILE A 87 -12.67 17.82 -1.38
CA ILE A 87 -11.99 16.75 -2.09
C ILE A 87 -12.68 15.44 -1.77
N PHE A 88 -13.09 14.72 -2.80
CA PHE A 88 -13.78 13.44 -2.66
C PHE A 88 -12.92 12.32 -3.23
N ALA A 89 -12.69 11.28 -2.44
CA ALA A 89 -11.96 10.11 -2.87
C ALA A 89 -12.81 8.84 -2.77
N THR A 90 -12.69 7.96 -3.75
CA THR A 90 -13.33 6.65 -3.75
C THR A 90 -12.37 5.55 -4.19
N SER A 91 -12.59 4.35 -3.65
CA SER A 91 -11.87 3.14 -4.05
C SER A 91 -12.30 2.60 -5.41
N LEU A 92 -13.45 3.04 -5.93
CA LEU A 92 -13.98 2.61 -7.22
C LEU A 92 -13.34 3.38 -8.37
N ASP A 93 -13.22 2.72 -9.51
CA ASP A 93 -13.00 3.43 -10.76
C ASP A 93 -14.30 4.06 -11.26
N LEU A 94 -14.19 5.18 -11.96
CA LEU A 94 -15.33 5.94 -12.47
C LEU A 94 -15.20 6.13 -13.98
N ASN A 95 -16.28 5.90 -14.70
CA ASN A 95 -16.38 6.33 -16.10
C ASN A 95 -16.70 7.84 -16.19
N PRO A 96 -16.53 8.49 -17.36
CA PRO A 96 -16.77 9.93 -17.49
C PRO A 96 -18.19 10.37 -17.04
N SER A 97 -19.21 9.59 -17.37
CA SER A 97 -20.60 9.90 -16.99
C SER A 97 -20.82 9.82 -15.46
N GLN A 98 -20.22 8.83 -14.81
CA GLN A 98 -20.24 8.67 -13.36
C GLN A 98 -19.46 9.78 -12.65
N LEU A 99 -18.32 10.17 -13.21
CA LEU A 99 -17.51 11.27 -12.70
C LEU A 99 -18.29 12.60 -12.76
N ASP A 100 -18.93 12.88 -13.89
CA ASP A 100 -19.75 14.08 -14.07
C ASP A 100 -20.97 14.06 -13.15
N GLU A 101 -21.60 12.90 -12.96
CA GLU A 101 -22.74 12.74 -12.05
C GLU A 101 -22.33 13.03 -10.60
N ILE A 102 -21.24 12.44 -10.11
CA ILE A 102 -20.72 12.72 -8.76
C ILE A 102 -20.32 14.20 -8.63
N GLY A 103 -19.63 14.73 -9.64
CA GLY A 103 -19.21 16.13 -9.68
C GLY A 103 -20.40 17.09 -9.58
N ASN A 104 -21.49 16.79 -10.29
CA ASN A 104 -22.71 17.60 -10.23
C ASN A 104 -23.42 17.53 -8.88
N ILE A 105 -23.39 16.39 -8.18
CA ILE A 105 -23.97 16.27 -6.84
C ILE A 105 -23.16 17.08 -5.81
N LEU A 106 -21.83 17.12 -5.96
CA LEU A 106 -20.92 17.77 -5.01
C LEU A 106 -20.72 19.27 -5.25
N LYS A 107 -21.18 19.81 -6.39
CA LYS A 107 -21.21 21.27 -6.63
C LYS A 107 -22.10 21.97 -5.58
N PRO A 108 -21.72 23.18 -5.13
CA PRO A 108 -20.63 24.04 -5.62
C PRO A 108 -19.30 23.87 -4.85
N TYR A 109 -19.14 22.84 -4.03
CA TYR A 109 -17.99 22.75 -3.11
C TYR A 109 -16.72 22.18 -3.76
N LEU A 110 -16.84 21.52 -4.92
CA LEU A 110 -15.69 21.14 -5.76
C LEU A 110 -15.23 22.35 -6.57
N ILE A 111 -13.91 22.57 -6.66
CA ILE A 111 -13.35 23.58 -7.57
C ILE A 111 -13.44 23.06 -9.01
N ASN A 112 -13.09 21.78 -9.21
CA ASN A 112 -13.16 21.10 -10.50
C ASN A 112 -13.37 19.59 -10.30
N ASN A 113 -13.57 18.86 -11.40
CA ASN A 113 -13.66 17.40 -11.35
C ASN A 113 -12.32 16.75 -10.93
N ASP A 114 -11.20 17.49 -10.99
CA ASP A 114 -9.91 17.03 -10.47
C ASP A 114 -9.84 16.97 -8.94
N ASP A 115 -10.83 17.51 -8.23
CA ASP A 115 -11.00 17.28 -6.79
C ASP A 115 -11.61 15.91 -6.48
N ILE A 116 -11.99 15.13 -7.51
CA ILE A 116 -12.45 13.76 -7.37
C ILE A 116 -11.27 12.80 -7.63
N TYR A 117 -11.00 11.94 -6.66
CA TYR A 117 -9.99 10.89 -6.69
C TYR A 117 -10.69 9.54 -6.80
N TYR A 118 -10.33 8.79 -7.83
CA TYR A 118 -10.91 7.48 -8.15
C TYR A 118 -9.78 6.49 -8.46
N GLU A 119 -10.09 5.20 -8.57
CA GLU A 119 -9.10 4.12 -8.63
C GLU A 119 -7.99 4.38 -9.68
N SER A 120 -8.36 4.67 -10.93
CA SER A 120 -7.37 4.92 -11.99
C SER A 120 -6.50 6.16 -11.72
N LYS A 121 -7.06 7.22 -11.14
CA LYS A 121 -6.30 8.42 -10.77
C LYS A 121 -5.33 8.16 -9.63
N LEU A 122 -5.76 7.45 -8.59
CA LEU A 122 -4.91 7.06 -7.47
C LEU A 122 -3.74 6.17 -7.93
N ASN A 123 -4.00 5.24 -8.84
CA ASN A 123 -2.98 4.43 -9.48
C ASN A 123 -1.95 5.26 -10.26
N ASN A 124 -2.42 6.28 -11.00
CA ASN A 124 -1.54 7.18 -11.73
C ASN A 124 -0.63 7.97 -10.76
N ILE A 125 -1.17 8.46 -9.65
CA ILE A 125 -0.40 9.17 -8.62
C ILE A 125 0.67 8.25 -8.02
N LEU A 126 0.29 7.03 -7.61
CA LEU A 126 1.23 6.05 -7.04
C LEU A 126 2.32 5.62 -8.02
N SER A 127 2.05 5.63 -9.33
CA SER A 127 3.04 5.21 -10.33
C SER A 127 4.19 6.20 -10.54
N LYS A 128 4.09 7.42 -10.00
CA LYS A 128 5.16 8.41 -10.06
C LYS A 128 6.29 8.03 -9.11
N SER A 129 7.54 8.17 -9.55
CA SER A 129 8.74 7.84 -8.76
C SER A 129 8.82 8.60 -7.44
N GLU A 130 8.31 9.83 -7.39
CA GLU A 130 8.24 10.67 -6.19
C GLU A 130 7.36 10.08 -5.08
N ASN A 131 6.43 9.15 -5.40
CA ASN A 131 5.44 8.57 -4.48
C ASN A 131 5.78 7.13 -4.05
N ILE A 132 7.00 6.65 -4.32
CA ILE A 132 7.42 5.28 -4.00
C ILE A 132 7.43 4.99 -2.48
N ASP A 133 7.66 6.01 -1.66
CA ASP A 133 7.53 5.96 -0.21
C ASP A 133 6.11 5.63 0.26
N LEU A 134 5.08 6.19 -0.40
CA LEU A 134 3.68 5.87 -0.12
C LEU A 134 3.38 4.42 -0.50
N GLU A 135 3.83 3.97 -1.66
CA GLU A 135 3.71 2.56 -2.08
C GLU A 135 4.35 1.61 -1.04
N ASN A 136 5.55 1.93 -0.57
CA ASN A 136 6.26 1.13 0.43
C ASN A 136 5.58 1.13 1.79
N LYS A 137 5.01 2.27 2.22
CA LYS A 137 4.31 2.42 3.50
C LYS A 137 3.07 1.53 3.59
N TYR A 138 2.31 1.41 2.50
CA TYR A 138 1.07 0.65 2.48
C TYR A 138 1.32 -0.77 1.97
N TYR A 139 1.90 -1.62 2.83
CA TYR A 139 2.31 -2.98 2.47
C TYR A 139 1.24 -3.86 1.83
N LYS A 140 -0.03 -3.59 2.17
CA LYS A 140 -1.19 -4.27 1.60
C LYS A 140 -1.19 -4.15 0.07
N LEU A 141 -0.83 -2.99 -0.48
CA LEU A 141 -0.81 -2.74 -1.93
C LEU A 141 0.08 -3.74 -2.68
N TRP A 142 1.26 -4.05 -2.16
CA TRP A 142 2.22 -4.91 -2.84
C TRP A 142 2.13 -6.38 -2.42
N ILE A 143 1.73 -6.70 -1.19
CA ILE A 143 1.60 -8.11 -0.76
C ILE A 143 0.39 -8.82 -1.38
N THR A 144 -0.67 -8.08 -1.69
CA THR A 144 -1.84 -8.63 -2.42
C THR A 144 -1.64 -8.58 -3.93
N SER A 145 -0.58 -7.94 -4.41
CA SER A 145 -0.29 -7.84 -5.83
C SER A 145 0.81 -8.81 -6.22
N THR A 146 0.40 -9.93 -6.81
CA THR A 146 1.30 -10.98 -7.30
C THR A 146 2.38 -10.46 -8.24
N ASN A 147 2.05 -9.49 -9.10
CA ASN A 147 3.00 -8.88 -10.03
C ASN A 147 4.08 -8.05 -9.31
N ILE A 148 3.72 -7.42 -8.21
CA ILE A 148 4.64 -6.57 -7.45
C ILE A 148 5.49 -7.43 -6.53
N LEU A 149 4.88 -8.42 -5.88
CA LEU A 149 5.61 -9.40 -5.08
C LEU A 149 6.67 -10.11 -5.94
N LYS A 150 6.33 -10.51 -7.17
CA LYS A 150 7.30 -11.02 -8.16
C LYS A 150 8.44 -10.03 -8.39
N ARG A 151 8.13 -8.77 -8.68
CA ARG A 151 9.16 -7.75 -8.94
C ARG A 151 10.05 -7.47 -7.73
N ILE A 152 9.50 -7.42 -6.52
CA ILE A 152 10.27 -7.22 -5.29
C ILE A 152 11.18 -8.42 -5.04
N LEU A 153 10.66 -9.65 -5.15
CA LEU A 153 11.44 -10.88 -4.98
C LEU A 153 12.55 -11.02 -6.04
N HIS A 154 12.25 -10.73 -7.30
CA HIS A 154 13.25 -10.74 -8.38
C HIS A 154 14.29 -9.61 -8.23
N ASN A 155 13.90 -8.45 -7.72
CA ASN A 155 14.84 -7.36 -7.47
C ASN A 155 15.71 -7.60 -6.23
N SER A 156 15.24 -8.38 -5.24
CA SER A 156 16.05 -8.77 -4.07
C SER A 156 16.98 -9.95 -4.35
N GLU A 157 16.71 -10.73 -5.41
CA GLU A 157 17.53 -11.88 -5.80
C GLU A 157 17.98 -11.77 -7.27
N ASN A 158 19.08 -11.04 -7.48
CA ASN A 158 19.92 -11.28 -8.66
C ASN A 158 20.72 -12.60 -8.55
N ASN A 159 20.41 -13.49 -7.59
CA ASN A 159 20.99 -14.83 -7.49
C ASN A 159 19.99 -15.83 -6.90
N ASN A 160 19.30 -16.55 -7.79
CA ASN A 160 18.70 -17.87 -7.60
C ASN A 160 17.55 -18.03 -6.59
N SER A 161 16.29 -18.05 -7.09
CA SER A 161 15.49 -19.29 -7.21
C SER A 161 14.03 -19.05 -7.62
N ASP A 162 13.71 -19.16 -8.92
CA ASP A 162 12.33 -19.10 -9.44
C ASP A 162 11.35 -20.05 -8.70
N PHE A 163 11.87 -21.18 -8.21
CA PHE A 163 11.12 -22.17 -7.44
C PHE A 163 10.64 -21.66 -6.07
N ASN A 164 11.45 -20.87 -5.36
CA ASN A 164 11.05 -20.29 -4.08
C ASN A 164 10.05 -19.15 -4.28
N THR A 165 10.22 -18.36 -5.35
CA THR A 165 9.26 -17.32 -5.76
C THR A 165 7.87 -17.92 -6.00
N GLU A 166 7.76 -19.03 -6.74
CA GLU A 166 6.48 -19.70 -6.97
C GLU A 166 5.83 -20.24 -5.69
N ARG A 167 6.62 -20.81 -4.76
CA ARG A 167 6.12 -21.27 -3.46
C ARG A 167 5.62 -20.10 -2.61
N ILE A 168 6.38 -19.00 -2.56
CA ILE A 168 6.00 -17.80 -1.81
C ILE A 168 4.69 -17.22 -2.38
N LEU A 169 4.56 -17.11 -3.70
CA LEU A 169 3.34 -16.63 -4.35
C LEU A 169 2.13 -17.53 -4.13
N LYS A 170 2.30 -18.86 -4.22
CA LYS A 170 1.21 -19.81 -3.91
C LYS A 170 0.82 -19.73 -2.43
N SER A 171 1.79 -19.57 -1.54
CA SER A 171 1.52 -19.42 -0.11
C SER A 171 0.91 -18.07 0.25
N SER A 172 1.28 -16.96 -0.42
CA SER A 172 0.69 -15.63 -0.20
C SER A 172 -0.81 -15.61 -0.53
N GLN A 173 -1.23 -16.39 -1.53
CA GLN A 173 -2.65 -16.60 -1.85
C GLN A 173 -3.40 -17.43 -0.80
N LEU A 174 -2.69 -18.26 -0.02
CA LEU A 174 -3.25 -19.09 1.06
C LEU A 174 -3.28 -18.35 2.41
N TYR A 175 -2.53 -17.26 2.56
CA TYR A 175 -2.60 -16.41 3.76
C TYR A 175 -3.95 -15.70 3.79
N VAL A 176 -4.90 -16.31 4.50
CA VAL A 176 -6.10 -15.62 4.99
C VAL A 176 -5.63 -14.39 5.76
N TYR A 177 -6.26 -13.26 5.47
CA TYR A 177 -5.98 -11.91 5.98
C TYR A 177 -6.14 -11.80 7.50
N ASN A 178 -5.40 -12.58 8.26
CA ASN A 178 -5.40 -12.56 9.71
C ASN A 178 -4.26 -11.65 10.15
N ASN A 179 -4.66 -10.43 10.57
CA ASN A 179 -3.83 -9.26 10.84
C ASN A 179 -2.60 -9.56 11.74
N GLN A 180 -2.69 -10.57 12.61
CA GLN A 180 -1.62 -10.96 13.54
C GLN A 180 -0.39 -11.60 12.88
N TYR A 181 -0.57 -12.56 11.96
CA TYR A 181 0.56 -13.29 11.36
C TYR A 181 1.30 -12.41 10.36
N LEU A 182 0.56 -11.58 9.62
CA LEU A 182 1.11 -10.61 8.70
C LEU A 182 1.94 -9.53 9.42
N LYS A 183 1.45 -9.03 10.57
CA LYS A 183 2.22 -8.11 11.43
C LYS A 183 3.51 -8.74 11.95
N GLN A 184 3.49 -10.02 12.31
CA GLN A 184 4.69 -10.73 12.73
C GLN A 184 5.69 -10.91 11.58
N ALA A 185 5.22 -11.30 10.39
CA ALA A 185 6.05 -11.41 9.20
C ALA A 185 6.70 -10.06 8.80
N LEU A 186 5.92 -8.97 8.82
CA LEU A 186 6.44 -7.61 8.57
C LEU A 186 7.45 -7.17 9.63
N LYS A 187 7.25 -7.56 10.89
CA LYS A 187 8.21 -7.27 11.97
C LYS A 187 9.52 -8.00 11.77
N ILE A 188 9.49 -9.23 11.25
CA ILE A 188 10.69 -10.02 10.92
C ILE A 188 11.39 -9.39 9.71
N LEU A 189 10.65 -9.10 8.63
CA LEU A 189 11.18 -8.45 7.43
C LEU A 189 11.85 -7.09 7.73
N ASN A 190 11.22 -6.26 8.58
CA ASN A 190 11.79 -4.97 8.96
C ASN A 190 12.96 -5.08 9.95
N LYS A 191 13.07 -6.20 10.67
CA LYS A 191 14.21 -6.49 11.56
C LYS A 191 15.42 -7.00 10.78
N GLU A 192 15.21 -7.48 9.55
CA GLU A 192 16.24 -7.96 8.62
C GLU A 192 16.42 -7.08 7.36
N GLY A 193 15.77 -5.91 7.31
CA GLY A 193 16.00 -4.89 6.28
C GLY A 193 17.43 -4.34 6.33
N PRO A 194 17.96 -3.80 5.20
CA PRO A 194 19.34 -3.95 4.78
C PRO A 194 20.31 -3.34 5.80
N SER A 195 20.82 -4.18 6.69
CA SER A 195 21.99 -3.83 7.46
C SER A 195 23.17 -3.73 6.49
N GLU A 196 23.91 -2.62 6.52
CA GLU A 196 25.20 -2.40 5.87
C GLU A 196 26.30 -3.43 6.28
N ASN A 197 25.93 -4.54 6.91
CA ASN A 197 26.82 -5.58 7.40
C ASN A 197 26.33 -6.97 6.96
N PHE A 198 26.28 -7.21 5.64
CA PHE A 198 26.27 -8.57 5.12
C PHE A 198 27.70 -9.16 5.16
N VAL A 199 28.24 -9.28 6.37
CA VAL A 199 29.44 -10.08 6.64
C VAL A 199 29.02 -11.22 7.55
N GLY A 200 28.77 -12.37 6.92
CA GLY A 200 28.90 -13.71 7.49
C GLY A 200 28.14 -14.00 8.79
N ARG A 201 26.90 -14.49 8.68
CA ARG A 201 26.37 -15.46 9.65
C ARG A 201 25.58 -16.56 8.93
N ASN A 202 26.18 -17.74 8.92
CA ASN A 202 25.58 -19.01 8.52
C ASN A 202 24.41 -19.34 9.45
N TYR A 203 23.18 -19.30 8.93
CA TYR A 203 22.07 -20.03 9.52
C TYR A 203 21.98 -21.40 8.85
N PHE A 204 22.54 -22.41 9.52
CA PHE A 204 22.29 -23.81 9.21
C PHE A 204 20.83 -24.12 9.59
N ILE A 205 19.99 -24.41 8.59
CA ILE A 205 18.70 -25.06 8.80
C ILE A 205 18.92 -26.56 8.60
N ASN A 206 18.74 -27.30 9.69
CA ASN A 206 18.63 -28.76 9.72
C ASN A 206 17.49 -29.20 8.78
N ASP A 207 17.84 -29.87 7.69
CA ASP A 207 17.18 -31.09 7.20
C ASP A 207 17.89 -31.52 5.90
N GLY A 208 18.88 -32.40 6.07
CA GLY A 208 19.71 -32.91 4.96
C GLY A 208 20.89 -33.78 5.36
N GLU A 209 21.01 -34.19 6.64
CA GLU A 209 22.02 -35.14 7.07
C GLU A 209 21.77 -36.52 6.46
N LYS A 210 22.47 -36.82 5.35
CA LYS A 210 23.21 -38.09 5.13
C LYS A 210 23.75 -38.31 3.71
N ARG A 211 23.58 -37.39 2.75
CA ARG A 211 24.02 -37.66 1.36
C ARG A 211 25.08 -36.75 0.75
N LEU A 212 25.66 -35.81 1.51
CA LEU A 212 26.76 -34.96 1.01
C LEU A 212 28.02 -34.97 1.87
N GLN A 213 28.08 -35.79 2.92
CA GLN A 213 29.27 -35.86 3.79
C GLN A 213 30.35 -36.81 3.27
N MET A 214 30.05 -37.67 2.28
CA MET A 214 31.06 -38.54 1.65
C MET A 214 31.85 -37.88 0.52
N SER A 215 31.36 -36.77 -0.06
CA SER A 215 32.03 -36.12 -1.19
C SER A 215 33.05 -35.05 -0.78
N PHE A 216 33.05 -34.57 0.47
CA PHE A 216 34.01 -33.57 0.92
C PHE A 216 35.29 -34.17 1.53
N GLU A 217 35.23 -35.33 2.19
CA GLU A 217 36.44 -36.00 2.71
C GLU A 217 37.31 -36.61 1.60
N GLN A 218 36.72 -37.04 0.48
CA GLN A 218 37.46 -37.51 -0.69
C GLN A 218 38.12 -36.37 -1.50
N ILE A 219 37.62 -35.14 -1.40
CA ILE A 219 38.20 -33.97 -2.10
C ILE A 219 39.33 -33.35 -1.26
N SER A 220 39.22 -33.35 0.08
CA SER A 220 40.27 -32.84 0.97
C SER A 220 41.53 -33.72 1.03
N SER A 221 41.45 -35.02 0.72
CA SER A 221 42.64 -35.88 0.62
C SER A 221 43.41 -35.72 -0.70
N LEU A 222 42.79 -35.16 -1.74
CA LEU A 222 43.41 -34.96 -3.06
C LEU A 222 44.07 -33.59 -3.24
N GLN A 223 43.79 -32.61 -2.38
CA GLN A 223 44.42 -31.28 -2.44
C GLN A 223 45.63 -31.10 -1.50
N ASN A 224 45.83 -32.00 -0.53
CA ASN A 224 46.98 -31.95 0.41
C ASN A 224 48.23 -32.72 -0.07
N HIS A 225 48.30 -33.18 -1.32
CA HIS A 225 49.51 -33.83 -1.87
C HIS A 225 50.25 -33.03 -2.96
N ASN A 226 49.83 -31.80 -3.24
CA ASN A 226 50.52 -30.93 -4.21
C ASN A 226 51.12 -29.64 -3.62
N ILE A 227 51.25 -29.55 -2.30
CA ILE A 227 52.01 -28.47 -1.63
C ILE A 227 52.85 -29.08 -0.52
N THR A 228 53.84 -29.88 -0.91
CA THR A 228 55.07 -30.20 -0.17
C THR A 228 55.84 -31.17 -1.06
N ASN A 229 56.55 -30.61 -2.03
CA ASN A 229 57.83 -31.13 -2.49
C ASN A 229 58.49 -30.01 -3.30
N GLU A 230 59.76 -29.82 -2.97
CA GLU A 230 60.77 -29.02 -3.66
C GLU A 230 60.82 -29.29 -5.17
#